data_AF-A0A656D2T0-F1
#
_entry.id   AF-A0A656D2T0-F1
#
_cell.length_a   1.000
_cell.length_b   1.000
_cell.length_c   1.000
_cell.angle_alpha   90.00
_cell.angle_beta   90.00
_cell.angle_gamma   90.00
#
_symmetry.space_group_name_H-M   'P 1'
#
loop_
_entity.id
_entity.type
_entity.pdbx_description
1 polymer ?
#
loop_
_entity_poly.entity_id
_entity_poly.type
_entity_poly.pdbx_seq_one_letter_code
_entity_poly.pdbx_strand_id
1 'polypeptide(L)'
;MKVIAKNEETRVELDKAMGALFSIFMTNPSRLNQIAQLAQSDPKLFIEEMEKRLYTREQIQRNQAIGSLVEKLLKDILEKEGFKVKVTGVGSDFVIENDFVKDNMETIFEVKKEDRICLYIEVKTTSQDFVKMTLNQAHEAKDKMDRYALCVIQLNSLKISEEIDEEYIRKQAKFVMNIGEKIRDKVEKVENLKAQQEAISEAGDIEVEISEGPIRFKINKTVWEEGKTFEQFLEFTRGFKYE
;
A
#
# COMPACT_ATOMS: atom_id res chain seq x y z
N MET A 1 19.24 36.75 -5.53
CA MET A 1 19.03 35.92 -6.74
C MET A 1 17.71 36.37 -7.34
N LYS A 2 17.68 36.85 -8.59
CA LYS A 2 16.44 37.37 -9.21
C LYS A 2 15.97 36.34 -10.23
N VAL A 3 14.85 35.67 -9.95
CA VAL A 3 14.23 34.77 -10.92
C VAL A 3 13.66 35.60 -12.05
N ILE A 4 13.97 35.22 -13.29
CA ILE A 4 13.37 35.80 -14.48
C ILE A 4 12.12 34.98 -14.80
N ALA A 5 10.95 35.60 -14.75
CA ALA A 5 9.66 34.97 -15.03
C ALA A 5 8.83 35.84 -15.97
N LYS A 6 7.83 35.22 -16.62
CA LYS A 6 6.98 35.87 -17.64
C LYS A 6 6.00 36.90 -17.05
N ASN A 7 5.62 36.75 -15.80
CA ASN A 7 4.78 37.68 -15.06
C ASN A 7 5.14 37.63 -13.56
N GLU A 8 4.57 38.56 -12.81
CA GLU A 8 4.86 38.74 -11.38
C GLU A 8 4.36 37.57 -10.52
N GLU A 9 3.23 36.97 -10.87
CA GLU A 9 2.66 35.81 -10.16
C GLU A 9 3.60 34.60 -10.25
N THR A 10 4.03 34.24 -11.46
CA THR A 10 5.02 33.17 -11.70
C THR A 10 6.35 33.49 -11.02
N ARG A 11 6.77 34.76 -10.98
CA ARG A 11 8.00 35.16 -10.28
C ARG A 11 7.90 34.83 -8.80
N VAL A 12 6.78 35.18 -8.16
CA VAL A 12 6.53 34.95 -6.74
C VAL A 12 6.48 33.45 -6.42
N GLU A 13 5.84 32.64 -7.26
CA GLU A 13 5.81 31.18 -7.08
C GLU A 13 7.20 30.55 -7.15
N LEU A 14 8.00 30.93 -8.15
CA LEU A 14 9.36 30.43 -8.31
C LEU A 14 10.27 30.89 -7.17
N ASP A 15 10.17 32.15 -6.73
CA ASP A 15 10.94 32.67 -5.60
C ASP A 15 10.62 31.88 -4.31
N LYS A 16 9.33 31.57 -4.05
CA LYS A 16 8.91 30.72 -2.92
C LYS A 16 9.47 29.29 -3.04
N ALA A 17 9.36 28.67 -4.20
CA ALA A 17 9.82 27.30 -4.43
C ALA A 17 11.34 27.19 -4.24
N MET A 18 12.11 28.11 -4.80
CA MET A 18 13.56 28.15 -4.59
C MET A 18 13.92 28.37 -3.13
N GLY A 19 13.25 29.31 -2.44
CA GLY A 19 13.46 29.55 -1.02
C GLY A 19 13.26 28.30 -0.17
N ALA A 20 12.20 27.53 -0.45
CA ALA A 20 11.93 26.26 0.21
C ALA A 20 13.04 25.22 -0.07
N LEU A 21 13.44 25.05 -1.33
CA LEU A 21 14.53 24.13 -1.69
C LEU A 21 15.85 24.51 -1.02
N PHE A 22 16.21 25.79 -1.02
CA PHE A 22 17.41 26.27 -0.33
C PHE A 22 17.36 26.00 1.17
N SER A 23 16.19 26.21 1.81
CA SER A 23 16.04 25.92 3.23
C SER A 23 16.16 24.43 3.55
N ILE A 24 15.57 23.54 2.72
CA ILE A 24 15.61 22.09 2.91
C ILE A 24 17.03 21.55 2.72
N PHE A 25 17.73 22.02 1.69
CA PHE A 25 19.04 21.48 1.30
C PHE A 25 20.22 22.32 1.80
N MET A 26 20.00 23.27 2.72
CA MET A 26 21.03 24.17 3.24
C MET A 26 22.24 23.41 3.80
N THR A 27 22.00 22.29 4.49
CA THR A 27 23.04 21.44 5.08
C THR A 27 23.60 20.39 4.13
N ASN A 28 23.01 20.23 2.94
CA ASN A 28 23.46 19.27 1.93
C ASN A 28 23.26 19.79 0.48
N PRO A 29 24.00 20.84 0.08
CA PRO A 29 23.85 21.44 -1.25
C PRO A 29 24.24 20.49 -2.39
N SER A 30 25.13 19.53 -2.12
CA SER A 30 25.52 18.51 -3.10
C SER A 30 24.33 17.66 -3.57
N ARG A 31 23.38 17.38 -2.66
CA ARG A 31 22.17 16.63 -2.98
C ARG A 31 21.20 17.42 -3.85
N LEU A 32 21.03 18.72 -3.59
CA LEU A 32 20.22 19.60 -4.45
C LEU A 32 20.80 19.65 -5.87
N ASN A 33 22.13 19.72 -6.00
CA ASN A 33 22.78 19.69 -7.31
C ASN A 33 22.56 18.35 -8.05
N GLN A 34 22.65 17.21 -7.36
CA GLN A 34 22.33 15.90 -7.95
C GLN A 34 20.87 15.83 -8.47
N ILE A 35 19.92 16.35 -7.69
CA ILE A 35 18.51 16.40 -8.10
C ILE A 35 18.35 17.31 -9.32
N ALA A 36 19.00 18.46 -9.34
CA ALA A 36 18.97 19.38 -10.49
C ALA A 36 19.59 18.74 -11.75
N GLN A 37 20.67 17.99 -11.60
CA GLN A 37 21.29 17.24 -12.70
C GLN A 37 20.37 16.13 -13.22
N LEU A 38 19.70 15.38 -12.33
CA LEU A 38 18.71 14.38 -12.73
C LEU A 38 17.57 15.02 -13.53
N ALA A 39 17.01 16.12 -13.02
CA ALA A 39 15.96 16.88 -13.69
C ALA A 39 16.41 17.48 -15.05
N GLN A 40 17.69 17.79 -15.23
CA GLN A 40 18.23 18.23 -16.52
C GLN A 40 18.47 17.07 -17.50
N SER A 41 18.87 15.91 -16.99
CA SER A 41 19.19 14.74 -17.83
C SER A 41 17.97 14.13 -18.50
N ASP A 42 16.84 14.06 -17.79
CA ASP A 42 15.55 13.66 -18.34
C ASP A 42 14.42 14.48 -17.69
N PRO A 43 14.15 15.69 -18.21
CA PRO A 43 13.14 16.57 -17.64
C PRO A 43 11.74 15.98 -17.65
N LYS A 44 11.41 15.20 -18.69
CA LYS A 44 10.06 14.65 -18.86
C LYS A 44 9.81 13.56 -17.83
N LEU A 45 10.71 12.58 -17.72
CA LEU A 45 10.58 11.51 -16.73
C LEU A 45 10.56 12.07 -15.30
N PHE A 46 11.42 13.05 -15.01
CA PHE A 46 11.46 13.68 -13.69
C PHE A 46 10.13 14.35 -13.32
N ILE A 47 9.54 15.11 -14.23
CA ILE A 47 8.24 15.76 -14.02
C ILE A 47 7.15 14.70 -13.81
N GLU A 48 7.08 13.69 -14.68
CA GLU A 48 6.08 12.62 -14.59
C GLU A 48 6.15 11.86 -13.25
N GLU A 49 7.36 11.55 -12.76
CA GLU A 49 7.54 10.90 -11.45
C GLU A 49 7.11 11.80 -10.29
N MET A 50 7.42 13.10 -10.34
CA MET A 50 7.03 14.04 -9.28
C MET A 50 5.52 14.28 -9.28
N GLU A 51 4.90 14.45 -10.44
CA GLU A 51 3.45 14.57 -10.59
C GLU A 51 2.73 13.32 -10.08
N LYS A 52 3.24 12.13 -10.42
CA LYS A 52 2.70 10.86 -9.88
C LYS A 52 2.76 10.81 -8.36
N ARG A 53 3.87 11.25 -7.74
CA ARG A 53 4.01 11.30 -6.28
C ARG A 53 3.07 12.32 -5.65
N LEU A 54 2.93 13.51 -6.24
CA LEU A 54 2.00 14.54 -5.76
C LEU A 54 0.55 14.05 -5.83
N TYR A 55 0.14 13.53 -6.98
CA TYR A 55 -1.20 12.97 -7.17
C TYR A 55 -1.49 11.85 -6.18
N THR A 56 -0.55 10.92 -6.01
CA THR A 56 -0.70 9.82 -5.04
C THR A 56 -0.88 10.34 -3.62
N ARG A 57 -0.10 11.35 -3.22
CA ARG A 57 -0.20 11.98 -1.90
C ARG A 57 -1.56 12.65 -1.68
N GLU A 58 -2.04 13.40 -2.66
CA GLU A 58 -3.35 14.05 -2.59
C GLU A 58 -4.49 13.03 -2.46
N GLN A 59 -4.43 11.95 -3.23
CA GLN A 59 -5.41 10.86 -3.12
C GLN A 59 -5.39 10.20 -1.74
N ILE A 60 -4.20 9.90 -1.20
CA ILE A 60 -4.06 9.33 0.15
C ILE A 60 -4.67 10.25 1.19
N GLN A 61 -4.32 11.54 1.18
CA GLN A 61 -4.83 12.51 2.14
C GLN A 61 -6.35 12.66 2.05
N ARG A 62 -6.90 12.71 0.83
CA ARG A 62 -8.35 12.76 0.61
C ARG A 62 -9.04 11.50 1.13
N ASN A 63 -8.50 10.32 0.84
CA ASN A 63 -9.07 9.05 1.28
C ASN A 63 -9.04 8.92 2.81
N GLN A 64 -7.95 9.35 3.46
CA GLN A 64 -7.83 9.38 4.92
C GLN A 64 -8.83 10.34 5.58
N ALA A 65 -9.00 11.54 5.01
CA ALA A 65 -9.98 12.51 5.51
C ALA A 65 -11.41 11.95 5.42
N ILE A 66 -11.75 11.33 4.29
CA ILE A 66 -13.07 10.71 4.09
C ILE A 66 -13.25 9.51 5.02
N GLY A 67 -12.27 8.62 5.10
CA GLY A 67 -12.29 7.47 6.00
C GLY A 67 -12.53 7.88 7.45
N SER A 68 -11.77 8.87 7.93
CA SER A 68 -11.90 9.41 9.30
C SER A 68 -13.29 9.99 9.58
N LEU A 69 -13.86 10.71 8.60
CA LEU A 69 -15.22 11.26 8.71
C LEU A 69 -16.27 10.15 8.81
N VAL A 70 -16.17 9.14 7.92
CA VAL A 70 -17.10 8.01 7.88
C VAL A 70 -17.01 7.18 9.16
N GLU A 71 -15.81 6.89 9.65
CA GLU A 71 -15.58 6.19 10.91
C GLU A 71 -16.23 6.93 12.08
N LYS A 72 -16.00 8.25 12.18
CA LYS A 72 -16.63 9.07 13.21
C LYS A 72 -18.16 9.00 13.15
N LEU A 73 -18.75 9.22 11.97
CA LEU A 73 -20.19 9.20 11.80
C LEU A 73 -20.79 7.82 12.12
N LEU A 74 -20.15 6.74 11.66
CA LEU A 74 -20.61 5.39 11.94
C LEU A 74 -20.54 5.07 13.44
N LYS A 75 -19.47 5.49 14.12
CA LYS A 75 -19.36 5.37 15.58
C LYS A 75 -20.51 6.11 16.27
N ASP A 76 -20.73 7.37 15.92
CA ASP A 76 -21.79 8.20 16.53
C ASP A 76 -23.18 7.57 16.32
N ILE A 77 -23.44 7.01 15.14
CA ILE A 77 -24.67 6.27 14.83
C ILE A 77 -24.82 5.06 15.75
N LEU A 78 -23.79 4.20 15.84
CA LEU A 78 -23.82 3.01 16.68
C LEU A 78 -24.02 3.35 18.16
N GLU A 79 -23.37 4.40 18.66
CA GLU A 79 -23.53 4.85 20.04
C GLU A 79 -24.96 5.37 20.32
N LYS A 80 -25.59 6.07 19.36
CA LYS A 80 -27.00 6.48 19.47
C LYS A 80 -27.98 5.30 19.53
N GLU A 81 -27.66 4.18 18.87
CA GLU A 81 -28.45 2.94 18.92
C GLU A 81 -28.19 2.11 20.21
N GLY A 82 -27.42 2.66 21.15
CA GLY A 82 -27.15 2.07 22.46
C GLY A 82 -25.98 1.09 22.49
N PHE A 83 -25.13 1.08 21.46
CA PHE A 83 -23.90 0.29 21.49
C PHE A 83 -22.75 1.05 22.13
N LYS A 84 -21.87 0.34 22.83
CA LYS A 84 -20.57 0.84 23.24
C LYS A 84 -19.55 0.51 22.14
N VAL A 85 -18.94 1.53 21.53
CA VAL A 85 -17.96 1.36 20.46
C VAL A 85 -16.56 1.71 20.97
N LYS A 86 -15.62 0.79 20.81
CA LYS A 86 -14.20 1.02 21.08
C LYS A 86 -13.40 0.86 19.80
N VAL A 87 -12.55 1.83 19.50
CA VAL A 87 -11.57 1.69 18.41
C VAL A 87 -10.42 0.82 18.88
N THR A 88 -10.20 -0.30 18.19
CA THR A 88 -9.05 -1.18 18.38
C THR A 88 -8.19 -1.07 17.12
N GLY A 89 -7.03 -0.42 17.22
CA GLY A 89 -6.08 -0.36 16.10
C GLY A 89 -5.35 -1.70 16.00
N VAL A 90 -5.44 -2.38 14.86
CA VAL A 90 -4.64 -3.59 14.60
C VAL A 90 -4.09 -3.54 13.19
N GLY A 91 -2.75 -3.46 13.08
CA GLY A 91 -1.98 -4.02 11.96
C GLY A 91 -1.74 -3.13 10.74
N SER A 92 -0.78 -2.20 10.81
CA SER A 92 -0.25 -1.52 9.63
C SER A 92 0.64 -2.46 8.79
N ASP A 93 0.12 -2.98 7.68
CA ASP A 93 0.95 -3.57 6.61
C ASP A 93 1.02 -2.60 5.42
N PHE A 94 1.71 -1.48 5.62
CA PHE A 94 2.32 -0.69 4.54
C PHE A 94 3.50 0.10 5.13
N VAL A 95 4.50 -0.63 5.66
CA VAL A 95 5.86 -0.11 5.68
C VAL A 95 6.56 -0.72 4.49
N ILE A 96 6.75 0.14 3.48
CA ILE A 96 7.74 0.16 2.40
C ILE A 96 7.02 0.65 1.14
N GLU A 97 6.86 1.98 1.04
CA GLU A 97 7.49 2.76 -0.03
C GLU A 97 7.24 4.25 0.20
N ASN A 98 8.26 4.87 0.82
CA ASN A 98 8.40 6.28 1.17
C ASN A 98 7.54 6.75 2.36
N ASP A 99 8.24 7.34 3.33
CA ASP A 99 7.73 8.24 4.36
C ASP A 99 6.49 8.99 3.87
N PHE A 100 5.49 9.17 4.74
CA PHE A 100 4.43 10.21 4.72
C PHE A 100 3.04 9.69 5.12
N VAL A 101 2.95 8.63 5.93
CA VAL A 101 1.71 8.36 6.66
C VAL A 101 1.94 8.44 8.16
N LYS A 102 1.43 9.53 8.74
CA LYS A 102 1.26 9.68 10.18
C LYS A 102 0.02 8.86 10.56
N ASP A 103 0.22 7.81 11.34
CA ASP A 103 -0.82 6.99 12.00
C ASP A 103 -1.86 6.31 11.07
N ASN A 104 -1.43 5.52 10.09
CA ASN A 104 -2.30 4.55 9.39
C ASN A 104 -2.57 3.32 10.29
N MET A 105 -3.16 3.55 11.46
CA MET A 105 -3.75 2.44 12.22
C MET A 105 -5.06 2.06 11.52
N GLU A 106 -5.18 0.80 11.11
CA GLU A 106 -6.43 0.27 10.60
C GLU A 106 -7.47 0.28 11.72
N THR A 107 -8.62 0.92 11.48
CA THR A 107 -9.67 1.12 12.48
C THR A 107 -10.63 -0.07 12.47
N ILE A 108 -10.55 -0.90 13.50
CA ILE A 108 -11.59 -1.90 13.81
C ILE A 108 -12.43 -1.40 14.98
N PHE A 109 -13.75 -1.43 14.85
CA PHE A 109 -14.67 -1.13 15.94
C PHE A 109 -15.02 -2.41 16.69
N GLU A 110 -14.68 -2.45 17.98
CA GLU A 110 -15.21 -3.41 18.94
C GLU A 110 -16.55 -2.87 19.47
N VAL A 111 -17.66 -3.52 19.11
CA VAL A 111 -19.04 -3.08 19.39
C VAL A 111 -19.69 -3.98 20.42
N LYS A 112 -20.22 -3.38 21.50
CA LYS A 112 -20.89 -4.10 22.60
C LYS A 112 -22.29 -3.59 22.92
N LYS A 113 -23.17 -4.52 23.31
CA LYS A 113 -24.51 -4.22 23.86
C LYS A 113 -24.79 -5.11 25.07
N GLU A 114 -25.19 -4.51 26.19
CA GLU A 114 -25.62 -5.20 27.43
C GLU A 114 -24.70 -6.38 27.83
N ASP A 115 -23.38 -6.14 27.79
CA ASP A 115 -22.30 -7.10 28.14
C ASP A 115 -22.26 -8.42 27.35
N ARG A 116 -23.03 -8.59 26.27
CA ARG A 116 -23.21 -9.90 25.62
C ARG A 116 -22.98 -9.99 24.12
N ILE A 117 -22.59 -8.92 23.45
CA ILE A 117 -22.15 -8.99 22.04
C ILE A 117 -20.82 -8.27 21.93
N CYS A 118 -19.86 -8.85 21.22
CA CYS A 118 -18.57 -8.23 20.90
C CYS A 118 -18.33 -8.49 19.41
N LEU A 119 -18.75 -7.56 18.56
CA LEU A 119 -18.49 -7.62 17.12
C LEU A 119 -17.29 -6.74 16.80
N TYR A 120 -16.38 -7.24 15.97
CA TYR A 120 -15.31 -6.47 15.33
C TYR A 120 -15.80 -6.00 13.97
N ILE A 121 -15.82 -4.70 13.72
CA ILE A 121 -16.26 -4.11 12.46
C ILE A 121 -15.09 -3.40 11.80
N GLU A 122 -14.62 -3.92 10.68
CA GLU A 122 -13.69 -3.24 9.77
C GLU A 122 -14.46 -2.29 8.87
N VAL A 123 -14.06 -1.02 8.82
CA VAL A 123 -14.77 0.01 8.04
C VAL A 123 -13.95 0.37 6.80
N LYS A 124 -14.56 0.30 5.62
CA LYS A 124 -13.93 0.72 4.36
C LYS A 124 -14.86 1.61 3.55
N THR A 125 -14.28 2.59 2.90
CA THR A 125 -14.95 3.44 1.91
C THR A 125 -14.44 3.09 0.52
N THR A 126 -15.31 3.16 -0.49
CA THR A 126 -14.91 2.92 -1.88
C THR A 126 -15.79 3.66 -2.87
N SER A 127 -15.20 4.12 -3.97
CA SER A 127 -15.94 4.58 -5.16
C SER A 127 -16.05 3.51 -6.24
N GLN A 128 -15.44 2.35 -6.02
CA GLN A 128 -15.35 1.24 -6.96
C GLN A 128 -16.28 0.11 -6.55
N ASP A 129 -16.45 -0.88 -7.41
CA ASP A 129 -17.30 -2.05 -7.11
C ASP A 129 -16.62 -3.09 -6.21
N PHE A 130 -15.47 -2.74 -5.63
CA PHE A 130 -14.71 -3.59 -4.73
C PHE A 130 -14.00 -2.77 -3.64
N VAL A 131 -13.62 -3.47 -2.56
CA VAL A 131 -12.69 -3.01 -1.53
C VAL A 131 -11.51 -3.98 -1.45
N LYS A 132 -10.36 -3.49 -1.02
CA LYS A 132 -9.17 -4.31 -0.81
C LYS A 132 -8.96 -4.51 0.69
N MET A 133 -8.50 -5.70 1.07
CA MET A 133 -8.02 -6.00 2.42
C MET A 133 -6.54 -6.35 2.35
N THR A 134 -5.77 -5.95 3.36
CA THR A 134 -4.41 -6.45 3.54
C THR A 134 -4.45 -7.92 3.97
N LEU A 135 -3.32 -8.62 3.87
CA LEU A 135 -3.26 -10.01 4.31
C LEU A 135 -3.55 -10.13 5.81
N ASN A 136 -3.04 -9.21 6.64
CA ASN A 136 -3.31 -9.17 8.07
C ASN A 136 -4.81 -9.00 8.38
N GLN A 137 -5.51 -8.10 7.69
CA GLN A 137 -6.96 -7.96 7.83
C GLN A 137 -7.69 -9.25 7.46
N ALA A 138 -7.22 -9.93 6.42
CA ALA A 138 -7.81 -11.19 5.99
C ALA A 138 -7.57 -12.31 7.03
N HIS A 139 -6.40 -12.36 7.67
CA HIS A 139 -6.16 -13.26 8.81
C HIS A 139 -7.06 -12.91 10.00
N GLU A 140 -7.13 -11.64 10.38
CA GLU A 140 -7.95 -11.18 11.50
C GLU A 140 -9.44 -11.57 11.32
N ALA A 141 -9.96 -11.36 10.11
CA ALA A 141 -11.31 -11.77 9.73
C ALA A 141 -11.50 -13.30 9.72
N LYS A 142 -10.50 -14.07 9.25
CA LYS A 142 -10.51 -15.54 9.29
C LYS A 142 -10.52 -16.05 10.74
N ASP A 143 -9.68 -15.50 11.59
CA ASP A 143 -9.46 -15.96 12.97
C ASP A 143 -10.60 -15.58 13.91
N LYS A 144 -11.36 -14.53 13.57
CA LYS A 144 -12.52 -14.03 14.33
C LYS A 144 -13.84 -14.19 13.56
N MET A 145 -13.94 -15.24 12.73
CA MET A 145 -15.03 -15.43 11.76
C MET A 145 -16.45 -15.39 12.32
N ASP A 146 -16.65 -15.75 13.59
CA ASP A 146 -17.94 -15.76 14.29
C ASP A 146 -18.39 -14.35 14.75
N ARG A 147 -17.48 -13.38 14.70
CA ARG A 147 -17.68 -12.04 15.28
C ARG A 147 -16.99 -10.91 14.53
N TYR A 148 -16.60 -11.12 13.28
CA TYR A 148 -15.94 -10.12 12.44
C TYR A 148 -16.80 -9.76 11.23
N ALA A 149 -17.13 -8.48 11.09
CA ALA A 149 -17.91 -7.94 10.00
C ALA A 149 -17.10 -6.90 9.21
N LEU A 150 -17.29 -6.88 7.89
CA LEU A 150 -16.80 -5.81 7.03
C LEU A 150 -17.96 -4.85 6.73
N CYS A 151 -17.78 -3.57 7.06
CA CYS A 151 -18.68 -2.49 6.70
C CYS A 151 -18.10 -1.73 5.49
N VAL A 152 -18.82 -1.71 4.38
CA VAL A 152 -18.44 -0.96 3.18
C VAL A 152 -19.42 0.20 2.97
N ILE A 153 -18.88 1.40 2.79
CA ILE A 153 -19.63 2.60 2.43
C ILE A 153 -19.28 2.98 0.98
N GLN A 154 -20.26 2.87 0.09
CA GLN A 154 -20.10 3.19 -1.32
C GLN A 154 -20.23 4.71 -1.54
N LEU A 155 -19.20 5.35 -2.09
CA LEU A 155 -19.10 6.80 -2.32
C LEU A 155 -19.57 7.23 -3.72
N ASN A 156 -19.72 6.31 -4.67
CA ASN A 156 -20.05 6.64 -6.07
C ASN A 156 -21.46 7.24 -6.26
N SER A 157 -22.31 7.19 -5.23
CA SER A 157 -23.63 7.80 -5.24
C SER A 157 -23.60 9.28 -4.88
N LEU A 158 -22.46 9.84 -4.43
CA LEU A 158 -22.36 11.24 -4.06
C LEU A 158 -22.44 12.10 -5.32
N LYS A 159 -23.51 12.89 -5.42
CA LYS A 159 -23.51 14.03 -6.33
C LYS A 159 -22.50 15.07 -5.84
N ILE A 160 -22.00 15.91 -6.73
CA ILE A 160 -20.99 16.95 -6.45
C ILE A 160 -21.39 17.86 -5.25
N SER A 161 -22.69 17.97 -4.95
CA SER A 161 -23.25 18.78 -3.87
C SER A 161 -23.70 18.00 -2.62
N GLU A 162 -23.55 16.68 -2.59
CA GLU A 162 -23.96 15.87 -1.44
C GLU A 162 -22.81 15.75 -0.44
N GLU A 163 -23.07 16.11 0.82
CA GLU A 163 -22.13 15.94 1.92
C GLU A 163 -22.28 14.54 2.53
N ILE A 164 -21.19 14.02 3.11
CA ILE A 164 -21.24 12.76 3.85
C ILE A 164 -21.77 13.06 5.26
N ASP A 165 -23.01 12.66 5.54
CA ASP A 165 -23.68 12.82 6.82
C ASP A 165 -24.25 11.49 7.37
N GLU A 166 -24.95 11.55 8.51
CA GLU A 166 -25.52 10.35 9.13
C GLU A 166 -26.56 9.64 8.24
N GLU A 167 -27.41 10.39 7.52
CA GLU A 167 -28.42 9.81 6.63
C GLU A 167 -27.75 9.06 5.46
N TYR A 168 -26.70 9.66 4.91
CA TYR A 168 -25.88 9.05 3.87
C TYR A 168 -25.27 7.72 4.34
N ILE A 169 -24.65 7.69 5.54
CA ILE A 169 -24.08 6.45 6.10
C ILE A 169 -25.17 5.38 6.27
N ARG A 170 -26.32 5.73 6.87
CA ARG A 170 -27.43 4.78 7.08
C ARG A 170 -27.94 4.18 5.76
N LYS A 171 -27.92 4.95 4.68
CA LYS A 171 -28.38 4.52 3.35
C LYS A 171 -27.35 3.65 2.61
N GLN A 172 -26.07 4.02 2.69
CA GLN A 172 -25.01 3.42 1.86
C GLN A 172 -24.22 2.31 2.55
N ALA A 173 -24.21 2.24 3.87
CA ALA A 173 -23.47 1.21 4.59
C ALA A 173 -24.01 -0.21 4.26
N LYS A 174 -23.10 -1.11 3.91
CA LYS A 174 -23.35 -2.54 3.69
C LYS A 174 -22.46 -3.36 4.60
N PHE A 175 -23.07 -4.23 5.40
CA PHE A 175 -22.36 -5.11 6.33
C PHE A 175 -22.28 -6.53 5.78
N VAL A 176 -21.07 -7.07 5.70
CA VAL A 176 -20.79 -8.47 5.36
C VAL A 176 -20.40 -9.19 6.65
N MET A 177 -21.38 -9.83 7.27
CA MET A 177 -21.25 -10.43 8.61
C MET A 177 -20.41 -11.72 8.64
N ASN A 178 -20.24 -12.38 7.50
CA ASN A 178 -19.48 -13.63 7.38
C ASN A 178 -18.29 -13.50 6.42
N ILE A 179 -17.64 -12.33 6.41
CA ILE A 179 -16.50 -12.09 5.53
C ILE A 179 -15.35 -13.07 5.82
N GLY A 180 -15.12 -13.42 7.09
CA GLY A 180 -14.11 -14.42 7.50
C GLY A 180 -14.30 -15.77 6.84
N GLU A 181 -15.53 -16.28 6.80
CA GLU A 181 -15.88 -17.53 6.09
C GLU A 181 -15.59 -17.44 4.59
N LYS A 182 -15.97 -16.31 3.97
CA LYS A 182 -15.85 -16.12 2.51
C LYS A 182 -14.40 -16.05 2.04
N ILE A 183 -13.50 -15.54 2.88
CA ILE A 183 -12.08 -15.35 2.51
C ILE A 183 -11.18 -16.50 2.98
N ARG A 184 -11.63 -17.34 3.92
CA ARG A 184 -10.83 -18.42 4.53
C ARG A 184 -10.02 -19.22 3.52
N ASP A 185 -10.70 -19.81 2.53
CA ASP A 185 -10.05 -20.68 1.53
C ASP A 185 -9.04 -19.92 0.66
N LYS A 186 -9.17 -18.59 0.53
CA LYS A 186 -8.21 -17.74 -0.18
C LYS A 186 -7.00 -17.43 0.70
N VAL A 187 -7.23 -17.13 1.98
CA VAL A 187 -6.15 -16.91 2.96
C VAL A 187 -5.29 -18.16 3.08
N GLU A 188 -5.89 -19.33 3.26
CA GLU A 188 -5.17 -20.61 3.35
C GLU A 188 -4.36 -20.91 2.09
N LYS A 189 -4.86 -20.55 0.90
CA LYS A 189 -4.11 -20.70 -0.35
C LYS A 189 -2.90 -19.77 -0.40
N VAL A 190 -3.04 -18.51 0.04
CA VAL A 190 -1.91 -17.58 0.10
C VAL A 190 -0.86 -18.05 1.11
N GLU A 191 -1.29 -18.53 2.27
CA GLU A 191 -0.39 -19.12 3.29
C GLU A 191 0.38 -20.32 2.72
N ASN A 192 -0.30 -21.25 2.05
CA ASN A 192 0.34 -22.41 1.42
C ASN A 192 1.31 -22.00 0.31
N LEU A 193 0.97 -21.00 -0.51
CA LEU A 193 1.87 -20.49 -1.54
C LEU A 193 3.12 -19.86 -0.91
N LYS A 194 2.99 -19.10 0.18
CA LYS A 194 4.15 -18.56 0.90
C LYS A 194 5.04 -19.66 1.46
N ALA A 195 4.45 -20.67 2.10
CA ALA A 195 5.21 -21.81 2.62
C ALA A 195 5.94 -22.59 1.50
N GLN A 196 5.29 -22.76 0.34
CA GLN A 196 5.93 -23.37 -0.83
C GLN A 196 7.06 -22.50 -1.40
N GLN A 197 6.87 -21.18 -1.46
CA GLN A 197 7.92 -20.24 -1.89
C GLN A 197 9.13 -20.29 -0.94
N GLU A 198 8.90 -20.31 0.36
CA GLU A 198 9.96 -20.44 1.37
C GLU A 198 10.70 -21.78 1.23
N ALA A 199 9.98 -22.89 1.05
CA ALA A 199 10.58 -24.20 0.82
C ALA A 199 11.42 -24.27 -0.48
N ILE A 200 10.97 -23.59 -1.54
CA ILE A 200 11.70 -23.48 -2.82
C ILE A 200 12.92 -22.54 -2.70
N SER A 201 12.87 -21.60 -1.76
CA SER A 201 13.95 -20.64 -1.49
C SER A 201 14.96 -21.15 -0.45
N GLU A 202 14.87 -22.42 -0.02
CA GLU A 202 15.84 -23.01 0.92
C GLU A 202 17.27 -22.90 0.37
N ALA A 203 18.21 -22.61 1.27
CA ALA A 203 19.62 -22.42 0.94
C ALA A 203 20.21 -23.69 0.33
N GLY A 204 20.75 -23.57 -0.88
CA GLY A 204 21.36 -24.66 -1.62
C GLY A 204 22.21 -24.14 -2.77
N ASP A 205 22.77 -25.04 -3.56
CA ASP A 205 23.63 -24.69 -4.70
C ASP A 205 22.91 -23.84 -5.77
N ILE A 206 21.60 -24.01 -5.90
CA ILE A 206 20.74 -23.19 -6.76
C ILE A 206 19.54 -22.76 -5.92
N GLU A 207 19.43 -21.47 -5.67
CA GLU A 207 18.31 -20.86 -4.97
C GLU A 207 17.32 -20.28 -5.98
N VAL A 208 16.04 -20.23 -5.62
CA VAL A 208 15.01 -19.58 -6.43
C VAL A 208 14.59 -18.28 -5.75
N GLU A 209 14.69 -17.17 -6.45
CA GLU A 209 14.22 -15.87 -6.00
C GLU A 209 12.84 -15.58 -6.61
N ILE A 210 11.84 -15.49 -5.73
CA ILE A 210 10.46 -15.16 -6.08
C ILE A 210 10.13 -13.80 -5.47
N SER A 211 10.34 -12.73 -6.23
CA SER A 211 9.93 -11.36 -5.88
C SER A 211 8.67 -10.96 -6.65
N GLU A 212 8.16 -9.73 -6.45
CA GLU A 212 7.18 -9.13 -7.37
C GLU A 212 7.81 -8.93 -8.75
N GLY A 213 7.82 -9.98 -9.58
CA GLY A 213 8.53 -10.01 -10.87
C GLY A 213 8.71 -11.43 -11.42
N PRO A 214 9.47 -11.60 -12.52
CA PRO A 214 9.76 -12.92 -13.07
C PRO A 214 10.58 -13.77 -12.09
N ILE A 215 10.33 -15.07 -12.05
CA ILE A 215 11.08 -16.04 -11.24
C ILE A 215 12.55 -16.03 -11.70
N ARG A 216 13.47 -15.92 -10.75
CA ARG A 216 14.92 -15.93 -11.01
C ARG A 216 15.57 -17.09 -10.28
N PHE A 217 16.60 -17.68 -10.90
CA PHE A 217 17.42 -18.72 -10.28
C PHE A 217 18.77 -18.10 -9.92
N LYS A 218 19.11 -18.08 -8.64
CA LYS A 218 20.41 -17.68 -8.12
C LYS A 218 21.29 -18.92 -8.09
N ILE A 219 22.27 -18.96 -8.99
CA ILE A 219 23.29 -20.02 -9.01
C ILE A 219 24.40 -19.60 -8.06
N ASN A 220 24.59 -20.34 -6.97
CA ASN A 220 25.59 -19.99 -5.97
C ASN A 220 27.01 -20.15 -6.49
N LYS A 221 27.93 -19.42 -5.85
CA LYS A 221 29.34 -19.34 -6.23
C LYS A 221 30.03 -20.70 -6.28
N THR A 222 29.72 -21.56 -5.32
CA THR A 222 30.20 -22.95 -5.25
C THR A 222 29.92 -23.71 -6.55
N VAL A 223 28.74 -23.54 -7.15
CA VAL A 223 28.33 -24.25 -8.36
C VAL A 223 29.11 -23.81 -9.59
N TRP A 224 29.23 -22.50 -9.81
CA TRP A 224 29.87 -22.00 -11.03
C TRP A 224 31.40 -21.95 -10.93
N GLU A 225 31.97 -21.91 -9.73
CA GLU A 225 33.43 -22.06 -9.54
C GLU A 225 33.93 -23.48 -9.82
N GLU A 226 33.09 -24.49 -9.63
CA GLU A 226 33.36 -25.88 -10.06
C GLU A 226 33.17 -26.09 -11.57
N GLY A 227 32.71 -25.07 -12.29
CA GLY A 227 32.50 -25.10 -13.73
C GLY A 227 33.79 -25.32 -14.52
N LYS A 228 33.64 -25.81 -15.76
CA LYS A 228 34.77 -25.95 -16.69
C LYS A 228 35.33 -24.58 -17.04
N THR A 229 36.66 -24.47 -17.12
CA THR A 229 37.28 -23.31 -17.79
C THR A 229 36.92 -23.32 -19.27
N PHE A 230 37.17 -22.20 -19.93
CA PHE A 230 36.88 -22.06 -21.35
C PHE A 230 37.58 -23.14 -22.20
N GLU A 231 38.84 -23.46 -21.92
CA GLU A 231 39.63 -24.47 -22.63
C GLU A 231 39.06 -25.88 -22.42
N GLN A 232 38.72 -26.22 -21.18
CA GLN A 232 38.12 -27.50 -20.82
C GLN A 232 36.74 -27.68 -21.48
N PHE A 233 35.98 -26.59 -21.63
CA PHE A 233 34.71 -26.59 -22.34
C PHE A 233 34.91 -26.82 -23.85
N LEU A 234 35.91 -26.20 -24.48
CA LEU A 234 36.23 -26.43 -25.90
C LEU A 234 36.69 -27.86 -26.18
N GLU A 235 37.48 -28.47 -25.30
CA GLU A 235 37.85 -29.89 -25.43
C GLU A 235 36.65 -30.82 -25.30
N PHE A 236 35.79 -30.56 -24.31
CA PHE A 236 34.56 -31.32 -24.11
C PHE A 236 33.63 -31.24 -25.33
N THR A 237 33.42 -30.06 -25.90
CA THR A 237 32.52 -29.85 -27.05
C THR A 237 33.02 -30.48 -28.34
N ARG A 238 34.34 -30.58 -28.56
CA ARG A 238 34.93 -31.30 -29.71
C ARG A 238 34.64 -32.81 -29.69
N GLY A 239 34.28 -33.37 -28.53
CA GLY A 239 33.87 -34.77 -28.38
C GLY A 239 32.46 -35.07 -28.87
N PHE A 240 31.61 -34.05 -29.06
CA PHE A 240 30.29 -34.22 -29.67
C PHE A 240 30.45 -34.31 -31.18
N LYS A 241 30.40 -35.53 -31.72
CA LYS A 241 30.06 -35.71 -33.12
C LYS A 241 28.58 -35.33 -33.27
N TYR A 242 28.30 -34.38 -34.16
CA TYR A 242 26.94 -34.16 -34.62
C TYR A 242 26.44 -35.47 -35.25
N GLU A 243 25.46 -36.11 -34.62
CA GLU A 243 24.57 -37.06 -35.30
C GLU A 243 23.42 -36.28 -35.98
#